data_AF-A0A9D4PE06-F1
#
_entry.id   AF-A0A9D4PE06-F1
#
_cell.length_a   1.000
_cell.length_b   1.000
_cell.length_c   1.000
_cell.angle_alpha   90.00
_cell.angle_beta   90.00
_cell.angle_gamma   90.00
#
_symmetry.space_group_name_H-M   'P 1'
#
loop_
_entity.id
_entity.type
_entity.pdbx_description
1 polymer ?
#
loop_
_entity_poly.entity_id
_entity_poly.type
_entity_poly.pdbx_seq_one_letter_code
_entity_poly.pdbx_strand_id
1 'polypeptide(L)'
;MRQGFPLQSTLALVLHVLTGALLPQVAWADQKCSSLGFGGAWLNPCGYCVGGNTGLERTHGRDCRGTCGGTARRDCNGVCAGGAYVEPCSGQCVYGKHSKVYAARKEQLAQHRDCRGICLASQAATPARPTSQSYTRDSCGVCVRGAVTKDASAYKDCLGE
;
A
#
# COMPACT_ATOMS: atom_id res chain seq x y z
N MET A 1 28.36 -48.47 46.73
CA MET A 1 27.50 -47.97 45.64
C MET A 1 26.23 -47.36 46.24
N ARG A 2 26.05 -46.04 46.05
CA ARG A 2 24.79 -45.27 45.98
C ARG A 2 25.15 -43.81 46.24
N GLN A 3 25.22 -43.03 45.16
CA GLN A 3 25.47 -41.59 45.16
C GLN A 3 24.18 -40.90 45.64
N GLY A 4 24.24 -40.18 46.76
CA GLY A 4 23.16 -39.33 47.28
C GLY A 4 23.50 -37.86 47.03
N PHE A 5 22.59 -37.16 46.35
CA PHE A 5 22.72 -35.76 45.93
C PHE A 5 22.89 -34.79 47.12
N PRO A 6 23.72 -33.73 46.98
CA PRO A 6 24.01 -32.81 48.07
C PRO A 6 22.87 -31.80 48.30
N LEU A 7 22.61 -31.55 49.58
CA LEU A 7 21.94 -30.36 50.10
C LEU A 7 22.77 -29.12 49.72
N GLN A 8 22.28 -28.27 48.81
CA GLN A 8 22.73 -26.88 48.72
C GLN A 8 21.55 -25.91 48.59
N SER A 9 21.20 -25.40 49.78
CA SER A 9 21.03 -23.98 50.09
C SER A 9 20.05 -23.18 49.23
N THR A 10 18.88 -22.92 49.83
CA THR A 10 17.86 -21.93 49.44
C THR A 10 18.36 -20.48 49.38
N LEU A 11 19.67 -20.24 49.58
CA LEU A 11 20.32 -18.93 49.55
C LEU A 11 20.71 -18.46 48.13
N ALA A 12 20.53 -19.28 47.09
CA ALA A 12 20.81 -18.88 45.70
C ALA A 12 19.63 -18.18 45.00
N LEU A 13 18.41 -18.27 45.55
CA LEU A 13 17.22 -17.72 44.89
C LEU A 13 16.97 -16.23 45.17
N VAL A 14 17.67 -15.63 46.15
CA VAL A 14 17.42 -14.25 46.59
C VAL A 14 18.47 -13.24 46.08
N LEU A 15 19.61 -13.69 45.56
CA LEU A 15 20.70 -12.81 45.09
C LEU A 15 20.59 -12.36 43.62
N HIS A 16 19.38 -12.23 43.06
CA HIS A 16 19.19 -11.66 41.71
C HIS A 16 18.41 -10.34 41.70
N VAL A 17 18.00 -9.80 42.86
CA VAL A 17 17.16 -8.58 42.91
C VAL A 17 17.97 -7.29 43.12
N LEU A 18 19.29 -7.35 43.36
CA LEU A 18 20.05 -6.17 43.85
C LEU A 18 21.14 -5.58 42.93
N THR A 19 21.39 -6.11 41.72
CA THR A 19 22.48 -5.56 40.88
C THR A 19 22.05 -4.61 39.76
N GLY A 20 20.76 -4.34 39.56
CA GLY A 20 20.33 -3.35 38.56
C GLY A 20 20.92 -3.56 37.17
N ALA A 21 21.37 -4.77 36.84
CA ALA A 21 21.78 -5.13 35.51
C ALA A 21 20.49 -5.31 34.73
N LEU A 22 20.13 -4.27 33.98
CA LEU A 22 19.21 -4.35 32.86
C LEU A 22 19.41 -5.71 32.18
N LEU A 23 18.46 -6.63 32.41
CA LEU A 23 18.32 -7.85 31.64
C LEU A 23 18.53 -7.44 30.18
N PRO A 24 19.35 -8.15 29.38
CA PRO A 24 19.44 -7.84 27.97
C PRO A 24 18.03 -7.97 27.42
N GLN A 25 17.38 -6.82 27.25
CA GLN A 25 16.11 -6.69 26.59
C GLN A 25 16.30 -7.35 25.23
N VAL A 26 15.47 -8.35 24.96
CA VAL A 26 15.32 -9.02 23.67
C VAL A 26 16.33 -10.14 23.35
N ALA A 27 16.42 -11.16 24.21
CA ALA A 27 16.87 -12.50 23.79
C ALA A 27 15.66 -13.41 23.49
N TRP A 28 14.74 -13.01 22.60
CA TRP A 28 13.65 -13.87 22.10
C TRP A 28 13.96 -14.52 20.74
N ALA A 29 15.18 -14.38 20.22
CA ALA A 29 15.49 -14.75 18.84
C ALA A 29 15.90 -16.23 18.64
N ASP A 30 16.16 -16.98 19.71
CA ASP A 30 16.78 -18.31 19.55
C ASP A 30 15.83 -19.51 19.62
N GLN A 31 14.51 -19.30 19.50
CA GLN A 31 13.53 -20.37 19.17
C GLN A 31 13.14 -20.36 17.68
N LYS A 32 14.20 -20.34 16.86
CA LYS A 32 14.56 -21.07 15.62
C LYS A 32 13.63 -21.21 14.41
N CYS A 33 12.38 -20.76 14.40
CA CYS A 33 11.42 -21.02 13.29
C CYS A 33 11.04 -22.50 13.11
N SER A 34 11.98 -23.43 13.24
CA SER A 34 11.72 -24.87 13.23
C SER A 34 10.83 -25.32 14.39
N SER A 35 10.91 -24.67 15.56
CA SER A 35 9.97 -24.92 16.67
C SER A 35 8.54 -24.43 16.39
N LEU A 36 8.36 -23.55 15.40
CA LEU A 36 7.06 -23.13 14.89
C LEU A 36 6.58 -24.03 13.73
N GLY A 37 7.29 -25.13 13.46
CA GLY A 37 7.00 -26.04 12.34
C GLY A 37 7.59 -25.59 11.00
N PHE A 38 8.36 -24.50 10.98
CA PHE A 38 9.00 -24.01 9.77
C PHE A 38 10.38 -24.66 9.55
N GLY A 39 10.36 -25.85 8.94
CA GLY A 39 11.56 -26.61 8.60
C GLY A 39 12.44 -25.84 7.60
N GLY A 40 13.72 -25.66 7.94
CA GLY A 40 14.68 -24.96 7.09
C GLY A 40 14.51 -23.44 7.02
N ALA A 41 13.62 -22.86 7.83
CA ALA A 41 13.43 -21.41 7.91
C ALA A 41 14.37 -20.77 8.94
N TRP A 42 14.64 -19.47 8.77
CA TRP A 42 15.44 -18.68 9.71
C TRP A 42 14.80 -17.31 9.95
N LEU A 43 15.16 -16.63 11.04
CA LEU A 43 14.68 -15.28 11.30
C LEU A 43 15.37 -14.27 10.37
N ASN A 44 14.58 -13.41 9.74
CA ASN A 44 15.11 -12.25 9.04
C ASN A 44 15.34 -11.07 10.00
N PRO A 45 15.95 -9.95 9.55
CA PRO A 45 16.23 -8.82 10.43
C PRO A 45 15.00 -8.06 10.95
N CYS A 46 13.80 -8.41 10.48
CA CYS A 46 12.53 -7.90 11.01
C CYS A 46 11.88 -8.85 12.03
N GLY A 47 12.53 -9.97 12.35
CA GLY A 47 12.00 -10.96 13.29
C GLY A 47 10.99 -11.94 12.70
N TYR A 48 10.85 -12.01 11.38
CA TYR A 48 9.97 -12.99 10.73
C TYR A 48 10.74 -14.24 10.30
N CYS A 49 10.09 -15.40 10.42
CA CYS A 49 10.59 -16.64 9.83
C CYS A 49 10.46 -16.61 8.31
N VAL A 50 11.57 -16.78 7.59
CA VAL A 50 11.66 -16.72 6.12
C VAL A 50 12.42 -17.91 5.57
N GLY A 51 12.28 -18.18 4.27
CA GLY A 51 12.89 -19.33 3.61
C GLY A 51 12.31 -20.67 4.08
N GLY A 52 13.04 -21.76 3.86
CA GLY A 52 12.55 -23.11 4.15
C GLY A 52 11.19 -23.38 3.52
N ASN A 53 10.25 -23.87 4.32
CA ASN A 53 8.86 -24.12 3.94
C ASN A 53 7.88 -22.95 4.22
N THR A 54 8.36 -21.75 4.57
CA THR A 54 7.48 -20.61 4.89
C THR A 54 6.83 -19.98 3.65
N GLY A 55 7.45 -20.11 2.47
CA GLY A 55 7.09 -19.36 1.27
C GLY A 55 7.38 -17.85 1.37
N LEU A 56 8.02 -17.39 2.45
CA LEU A 56 8.32 -15.98 2.68
C LEU A 56 9.75 -15.63 2.25
N GLU A 57 9.88 -14.50 1.58
CA GLU A 57 11.16 -13.99 1.09
C GLU A 57 12.00 -13.36 2.20
N ARG A 58 13.32 -13.28 2.01
CA ARG A 58 14.26 -12.75 3.02
C ARG A 58 13.89 -11.35 3.54
N THR A 59 13.28 -10.51 2.71
CA THR A 59 12.87 -9.14 3.06
C THR A 59 11.46 -9.03 3.60
N HIS A 60 10.78 -10.14 3.89
CA HIS A 60 9.41 -10.12 4.42
C HIS A 60 9.28 -9.20 5.65
N GLY A 61 8.19 -8.43 5.71
CA GLY A 61 7.98 -7.44 6.77
C GLY A 61 8.73 -6.12 6.60
N ARG A 62 9.60 -5.99 5.59
CA ARG A 62 10.15 -4.68 5.19
C ARG A 62 9.22 -3.98 4.23
N ASP A 63 9.09 -2.68 4.40
CA ASP A 63 8.53 -1.79 3.40
C ASP A 63 9.52 -1.57 2.25
N CYS A 64 9.13 -0.81 1.21
CA CYS A 64 10.01 -0.61 0.06
C CYS A 64 11.27 0.23 0.35
N ARG A 65 11.37 0.89 1.52
CA ARG A 65 12.56 1.60 2.02
C ARG A 65 13.47 0.69 2.84
N GLY A 66 13.04 -0.56 3.09
CA GLY A 66 13.77 -1.52 3.90
C GLY A 66 13.43 -1.44 5.39
N THR A 67 12.46 -0.62 5.79
CA THR A 67 12.05 -0.46 7.18
C THR A 67 11.11 -1.58 7.60
N CYS A 68 11.47 -2.31 8.66
CA CYS A 68 10.61 -3.33 9.25
C CYS A 68 9.32 -2.70 9.80
N GLY A 69 8.15 -3.23 9.42
CA GLY A 69 6.86 -2.67 9.82
C GLY A 69 6.55 -1.29 9.23
N GLY A 70 7.36 -0.82 8.27
CA GLY A 70 7.11 0.44 7.58
C GLY A 70 5.88 0.38 6.66
N THR A 71 5.38 1.54 6.27
CA THR A 71 4.19 1.67 5.42
C THR A 71 4.53 2.07 3.98
N ALA A 72 5.80 2.30 3.65
CA ALA A 72 6.19 2.73 2.31
C ALA A 72 5.92 1.63 1.28
N ARG A 73 5.12 1.96 0.26
CA ARG A 73 4.84 1.08 -0.87
C ARG A 73 5.46 1.65 -2.14
N ARG A 74 5.77 0.77 -3.10
CA ARG A 74 6.11 1.21 -4.45
C ARG A 74 4.84 1.71 -5.13
N ASP A 75 4.95 2.84 -5.82
CA ASP A 75 3.90 3.29 -6.72
C ASP A 75 3.86 2.45 -8.01
N CYS A 76 2.94 2.76 -8.92
CA CYS A 76 2.80 2.03 -10.18
C CYS A 76 3.98 2.23 -11.16
N ASN A 77 4.91 3.16 -10.88
CA ASN A 77 6.18 3.30 -11.60
C ASN A 77 7.32 2.56 -10.87
N GLY A 78 7.02 1.81 -9.81
CA GLY A 78 8.00 1.11 -9.00
C GLY A 78 8.78 2.02 -8.03
N VAL A 79 8.44 3.31 -7.94
CA VAL A 79 9.14 4.26 -7.06
C VAL A 79 8.66 4.09 -5.63
N CYS A 80 9.60 3.85 -4.72
CA CYS A 80 9.27 3.66 -3.32
C CYS A 80 8.80 4.97 -2.66
N ALA A 81 7.63 4.91 -2.00
CA ALA A 81 6.93 6.10 -1.50
C ALA A 81 6.76 7.19 -2.57
N GLY A 82 6.65 6.77 -3.84
CA GLY A 82 6.36 7.64 -4.95
C GLY A 82 4.88 8.06 -4.96
N GLY A 83 4.58 9.10 -5.74
CA GLY A 83 3.24 9.69 -5.82
C GLY A 83 2.45 9.24 -7.05
N ALA A 84 2.91 8.25 -7.82
CA ALA A 84 2.15 7.76 -8.95
C ALA A 84 1.00 6.84 -8.52
N TYR A 85 -0.08 6.81 -9.29
CA TYR A 85 -1.20 5.92 -9.08
C TYR A 85 -1.77 5.44 -10.41
N VAL A 86 -2.44 4.30 -10.40
CA VAL A 86 -3.16 3.81 -11.59
C VAL A 86 -4.43 4.63 -11.73
N GLU A 87 -4.54 5.38 -12.83
CA GLU A 87 -5.74 6.13 -13.15
C GLU A 87 -6.85 5.13 -13.53
N PRO A 88 -8.00 5.13 -12.83
CA PRO A 88 -8.97 4.03 -12.92
C PRO A 88 -9.73 3.97 -14.24
N CYS A 89 -9.76 5.05 -15.03
CA CYS A 89 -10.41 5.04 -16.33
C CYS A 89 -9.49 4.41 -17.39
N SER A 90 -8.32 5.00 -17.60
CA SER A 90 -7.30 4.57 -18.57
C SER A 90 -6.52 3.32 -18.18
N GLY A 91 -6.48 2.96 -16.89
CA GLY A 91 -5.58 1.94 -16.35
C GLY A 91 -4.10 2.33 -16.41
N GLN A 92 -3.77 3.57 -16.80
CA GLN A 92 -2.39 4.02 -16.94
C GLN A 92 -1.82 4.47 -15.59
N CYS A 93 -0.52 4.25 -15.40
CA CYS A 93 0.20 4.82 -14.28
C CYS A 93 0.48 6.31 -14.51
N VAL A 94 0.01 7.17 -13.61
CA VAL A 94 0.09 8.63 -13.74
C VAL A 94 0.60 9.26 -12.45
N TYR A 95 1.27 10.40 -12.56
CA TYR A 95 1.79 11.10 -11.38
C TYR A 95 0.70 11.96 -10.71
N GLY A 96 0.67 11.97 -9.38
CA GLY A 96 -0.20 12.84 -8.59
C GLY A 96 0.00 14.34 -8.83
N LYS A 97 -0.99 15.14 -8.40
CA LYS A 97 -1.13 16.59 -8.62
C LYS A 97 0.08 17.46 -8.27
N HIS A 98 1.02 16.93 -7.48
CA HIS A 98 2.22 17.62 -7.03
C HIS A 98 3.48 17.30 -7.85
N SER A 99 3.40 16.48 -8.90
CA SER A 99 4.55 16.27 -9.79
C SER A 99 4.61 17.34 -10.89
N LYS A 100 5.82 17.75 -11.28
CA LYS A 100 6.02 18.59 -12.48
C LYS A 100 5.45 17.95 -13.75
N VAL A 101 5.35 16.61 -13.76
CA VAL A 101 4.76 15.82 -14.86
C VAL A 101 3.24 15.97 -14.92
N TYR A 102 2.56 16.18 -13.78
CA TYR A 102 1.11 16.39 -13.73
C TYR A 102 0.69 17.62 -14.53
N ALA A 103 1.43 18.72 -14.41
CA ALA A 103 1.18 19.93 -15.21
C ALA A 103 1.39 19.69 -16.72
N ALA A 104 2.38 18.87 -17.08
CA ALA A 104 2.71 18.57 -18.48
C ALA A 104 1.78 17.54 -19.15
N ARG A 105 1.13 16.65 -18.38
CA ARG A 105 0.22 15.60 -18.88
C ARG A 105 -1.24 15.77 -18.46
N LYS A 106 -1.63 16.92 -17.88
CA LYS A 106 -3.01 17.16 -17.40
C LYS A 106 -4.06 16.85 -18.47
N GLU A 107 -3.73 17.11 -19.73
CA GLU A 107 -4.61 16.94 -20.87
C GLU A 107 -4.82 15.46 -21.23
N GLN A 108 -3.80 14.61 -21.06
CA GLN A 108 -3.92 13.16 -21.27
C GLN A 108 -4.78 12.48 -20.17
N LEU A 109 -4.88 13.09 -18.98
CA LEU A 109 -5.71 12.60 -17.87
C LEU A 109 -7.19 12.96 -17.98
N ALA A 110 -7.49 14.09 -18.63
CA ALA A 110 -8.85 14.60 -18.80
C ALA A 110 -9.64 13.91 -19.91
N GLN A 111 -8.97 13.17 -20.81
CA GLN A 111 -9.60 12.55 -21.99
C GLN A 111 -10.46 11.33 -21.68
N HIS A 112 -10.36 10.76 -20.48
CA HIS A 112 -10.96 9.47 -20.14
C HIS A 112 -12.24 9.58 -19.30
N ARG A 113 -12.70 10.80 -18.99
CA ARG A 113 -13.87 11.05 -18.12
C ARG A 113 -14.88 11.97 -18.77
N ASP A 114 -16.15 11.73 -18.48
CA ASP A 114 -17.24 12.66 -18.77
C ASP A 114 -17.23 13.85 -17.79
N CYS A 115 -18.09 14.85 -17.99
CA CYS A 115 -18.10 16.03 -17.11
C CYS A 115 -18.58 15.77 -15.66
N ARG A 116 -19.07 14.55 -15.35
CA ARG A 116 -19.37 14.10 -13.98
C ARG A 116 -18.19 13.36 -13.35
N GLY A 117 -17.09 13.16 -14.09
CA GLY A 117 -15.93 12.40 -13.66
C GLY A 117 -16.06 10.89 -13.85
N ILE A 118 -17.08 10.41 -14.59
CA ILE A 118 -17.27 8.98 -14.88
C ILE A 118 -16.45 8.59 -16.10
N CYS A 119 -15.82 7.41 -16.07
CA CYS A 119 -15.00 6.93 -17.16
C CYS A 119 -15.80 6.77 -18.47
N LEU A 120 -15.23 7.22 -19.59
CA LEU A 120 -15.82 7.05 -20.91
C LEU A 120 -15.67 5.59 -21.37
N ALA A 121 -16.74 5.04 -21.95
CA ALA A 121 -16.84 3.63 -22.31
C ALA A 121 -15.79 3.14 -23.33
N SER A 122 -15.20 4.05 -24.11
CA SER A 122 -14.20 3.71 -25.14
C SER A 122 -12.78 3.48 -24.59
N GLN A 123 -12.54 3.74 -23.30
CA GLN A 123 -11.17 3.74 -22.75
C GLN A 123 -11.07 3.12 -21.35
N ALA A 124 -12.12 2.45 -20.87
CA ALA A 124 -12.12 1.80 -19.56
C ALA A 124 -11.23 0.54 -19.55
N ALA A 125 -10.20 0.50 -18.70
CA ALA A 125 -9.33 -0.67 -18.50
C ALA A 125 -10.00 -1.87 -17.81
N THR A 126 -11.30 -1.80 -17.54
CA THR A 126 -12.15 -2.84 -16.93
C THR A 126 -13.43 -2.96 -17.74
N PRO A 127 -14.21 -4.05 -17.61
CA PRO A 127 -15.55 -4.13 -18.18
C PRO A 127 -16.46 -3.14 -17.43
N ALA A 128 -16.34 -1.85 -17.77
CA ALA A 128 -17.29 -0.84 -17.41
C ALA A 128 -18.61 -1.27 -18.06
N ARG A 129 -19.56 -1.67 -17.21
CA ARG A 129 -20.96 -1.83 -17.59
C ARG A 129 -21.33 -0.63 -18.48
N PRO A 130 -21.72 -0.86 -19.74
CA PRO A 130 -21.87 0.22 -20.71
C PRO A 130 -23.12 1.01 -20.35
N THR A 131 -23.00 2.04 -19.53
CA THR A 131 -24.05 3.04 -19.42
C THR A 131 -23.82 4.03 -20.55
N SER A 132 -24.58 3.78 -21.61
CA SER A 132 -24.56 4.37 -22.94
C SER A 132 -24.98 5.84 -23.01
N GLN A 133 -24.67 6.67 -22.02
CA GLN A 133 -24.83 8.12 -22.14
C GLN A 133 -23.62 8.86 -21.57
N SER A 134 -22.76 9.34 -22.46
CA SER A 134 -21.76 10.34 -22.13
C SER A 134 -22.46 11.64 -21.69
N TYR A 135 -21.92 12.26 -20.65
CA TYR A 135 -22.29 13.62 -20.29
C TYR A 135 -21.23 14.58 -20.83
N THR A 136 -21.67 15.60 -21.54
CA THR A 136 -20.78 16.65 -22.05
C THR A 136 -21.14 17.98 -21.46
N ARG A 137 -20.14 18.87 -21.39
CA ARG A 137 -20.31 20.21 -20.88
C ARG A 137 -20.89 21.08 -22.00
N ASP A 138 -21.99 21.78 -21.73
CA ASP A 138 -22.54 22.78 -22.66
C ASP A 138 -21.70 24.06 -22.69
N SER A 139 -22.10 25.06 -23.48
CA SER A 139 -21.44 26.38 -23.56
C SER A 139 -21.31 27.09 -22.21
N CYS A 140 -22.24 26.83 -21.30
CA CYS A 140 -22.32 27.46 -19.98
C CYS A 140 -21.55 26.70 -18.90
N GLY A 141 -20.98 25.55 -19.24
CA GLY A 141 -20.26 24.75 -18.27
C GLY A 141 -21.12 23.72 -17.55
N VAL A 142 -22.41 23.61 -17.87
CA VAL A 142 -23.33 22.66 -17.22
C VAL A 142 -23.14 21.28 -17.83
N CYS A 143 -23.09 20.27 -16.96
CA CYS A 143 -22.91 18.90 -17.38
C CYS A 143 -24.24 18.26 -17.75
N VAL A 144 -24.49 18.06 -19.04
CA VAL A 144 -25.77 17.56 -19.57
C VAL A 144 -25.59 16.26 -20.34
N ARG A 145 -26.69 15.52 -20.50
CA ARG A 145 -26.73 14.18 -21.08
C ARG A 145 -26.70 14.26 -22.62
N GLY A 146 -25.81 13.52 -23.26
CA GLY A 146 -25.70 13.43 -24.73
C GLY A 146 -24.61 14.32 -25.33
N ALA A 147 -24.42 14.20 -26.64
CA ALA A 147 -23.54 15.06 -27.42
C ALA A 147 -24.28 16.37 -27.73
N VAL A 148 -24.02 17.39 -26.92
CA VAL A 148 -24.49 18.74 -27.21
C VAL A 148 -23.57 19.30 -28.30
N THR A 149 -24.13 19.88 -29.37
CA THR A 149 -23.33 20.85 -30.14
C THR A 149 -22.92 21.93 -29.14
N LYS A 150 -21.70 22.47 -29.24
CA LYS A 150 -21.11 23.36 -28.22
C LYS A 150 -21.92 24.64 -27.93
N ASP A 151 -23.07 24.82 -28.59
CA ASP A 151 -23.89 26.03 -28.66
C ASP A 151 -25.31 25.85 -28.08
N ALA A 152 -25.67 24.66 -27.55
CA ALA A 152 -27.03 24.40 -27.05
C ALA A 152 -27.08 24.14 -25.54
N SER A 153 -26.94 25.18 -24.73
CA SER A 153 -27.37 25.11 -23.33
C SER A 153 -28.89 25.31 -23.22
N ALA A 154 -29.52 24.68 -22.22
CA ALA A 154 -30.87 25.06 -21.80
C ALA A 154 -30.91 26.51 -21.27
N TYR A 155 -29.76 27.06 -20.86
CA TYR A 155 -29.60 28.41 -20.35
C TYR A 155 -28.80 29.24 -21.37
N LYS A 156 -29.48 30.06 -22.18
CA LYS A 156 -28.80 30.88 -23.20
C LYS A 156 -27.81 31.89 -22.63
N ASP A 157 -28.04 32.36 -21.41
CA ASP A 157 -27.23 33.36 -20.72
C ASP A 157 -26.35 32.77 -19.61
N CYS A 158 -26.42 31.45 -19.39
CA CYS A 158 -25.73 30.76 -18.31
C CYS A 158 -26.13 31.22 -16.89
N LEU A 159 -27.28 31.90 -16.71
CA LEU A 159 -27.71 32.45 -15.43
C LEU A 159 -28.72 31.57 -14.67
N GLY A 160 -29.30 30.55 -15.32
CA GLY A 160 -30.02 29.49 -14.63
C GLY A 160 -31.43 29.84 -14.14
N GLU A 161 -32.19 30.67 -14.88
CA GLU A 161 -33.57 31.03 -14.53
C GLU A 161 -34.62 29.99 -14.92
#